data_AF-A0A9R1L9T5-F1
#
_entry.id   AF-A0A9R1L9T5-F1
#
_cell.length_a   1.000
_cell.length_b   1.000
_cell.length_c   1.000
_cell.angle_alpha   90.00
_cell.angle_beta   90.00
_cell.angle_gamma   90.00
#
_symmetry.space_group_name_H-M   'P 1'
#
loop_
_entity.id
_entity.type
_entity.pdbx_description
1 polymer ?
#
loop_
_entity_poly.entity_id
_entity_poly.type
_entity_poly.pdbx_seq_one_letter_code
_entity_poly.pdbx_strand_id
1 'polypeptide(L)'
;MLIMRAEGGGLGLLIQTDCSIQLWKMKTDCDGVASWGLGRTTELDKLLSLKSQETNMLIPGLEEENNVVFVWADHIVLTVHLESMKFKKLSGTYPLSHYHPFRSVYAAAI
;
A
#
# COMPACT_ATOMS: atom_id res chain seq x y z
N MET A 1 -7.58 -4.39 -2.36
CA MET A 1 -7.68 -2.93 -2.58
C MET A 1 -7.64 -2.26 -1.22
N LEU A 2 -6.84 -1.21 -1.07
CA LEU A 2 -6.69 -0.44 0.17
C LEU A 2 -6.90 1.05 -0.13
N ILE A 3 -7.52 1.76 0.81
CA ILE A 3 -7.66 3.22 0.77
C ILE A 3 -6.42 3.81 1.44
N MET A 4 -5.85 4.87 0.86
CA MET A 4 -4.66 5.53 1.38
C MET A 4 -4.73 7.03 1.12
N ARG A 5 -3.82 7.79 1.74
CA ARG A 5 -3.63 9.19 1.40
C ARG A 5 -2.78 9.29 0.13
N ALA A 6 -3.32 9.90 -0.92
CA ALA A 6 -2.56 10.12 -2.14
C ALA A 6 -1.46 11.18 -1.92
N GLU A 7 -0.40 11.10 -2.73
CA GLU A 7 0.63 12.15 -2.80
C GLU A 7 -0.02 13.52 -3.07
N GLY A 8 0.31 14.52 -2.24
CA GLY A 8 -0.34 15.83 -2.24
C GLY A 8 -1.59 15.93 -1.36
N GLY A 9 -1.93 14.88 -0.60
CA GLY A 9 -2.90 14.92 0.49
C GLY A 9 -4.35 14.61 0.15
N GLY A 10 -4.62 14.14 -1.07
CA GLY A 10 -5.96 13.71 -1.53
C GLY A 10 -6.30 12.26 -1.22
N LEU A 11 -7.41 11.77 -1.77
CA LEU A 11 -7.84 10.37 -1.66
C LEU A 11 -7.08 9.49 -2.65
N GLY A 12 -6.53 8.37 -2.19
CA GLY A 12 -5.80 7.40 -2.99
C GLY A 12 -6.32 5.96 -2.83
N LEU A 13 -6.05 5.15 -3.85
CA LEU A 13 -6.31 3.71 -3.84
C LEU A 13 -5.02 2.97 -4.17
N LEU A 14 -4.78 1.90 -3.41
CA LEU A 14 -3.77 0.91 -3.72
C LEU A 14 -4.44 -0.37 -4.20
N ILE A 15 -4.05 -0.80 -5.40
CA ILE A 15 -4.49 -2.06 -6.00
C ILE A 15 -3.27 -2.92 -6.23
N GLN A 16 -3.26 -4.12 -5.66
CA GLN A 16 -2.26 -5.14 -5.97
C GLN A 16 -2.68 -5.86 -7.25
N THR A 17 -1.73 -6.05 -8.16
CA THR A 17 -1.89 -6.85 -9.38
C THR A 17 -0.66 -7.73 -9.53
N ASP A 18 -0.81 -9.04 -9.31
CA ASP A 18 0.28 -10.00 -9.26
C ASP A 18 1.42 -9.54 -8.32
N CYS A 19 2.62 -9.37 -8.87
CA CYS A 19 3.82 -8.88 -8.19
C CYS A 19 3.97 -7.34 -8.24
N SER A 20 2.93 -6.62 -8.66
CA SER A 20 2.94 -5.16 -8.77
C SER A 20 1.90 -4.49 -7.89
N ILE A 21 2.13 -3.21 -7.60
CA ILE A 21 1.14 -2.32 -7.00
C ILE A 21 0.84 -1.15 -7.93
N GLN A 22 -0.42 -0.77 -7.97
CA GLN A 22 -0.90 0.42 -8.65
C GLN A 22 -1.43 1.41 -7.62
N LEU A 23 -0.88 2.62 -7.65
CA LEU A 23 -1.30 3.75 -6.85
C LEU A 23 -2.16 4.66 -7.71
N TRP A 24 -3.43 4.74 -7.36
CA TRP A 24 -4.42 5.59 -8.00
C TRP A 24 -4.69 6.77 -7.10
N LYS A 25 -4.99 7.91 -7.72
CA LYS A 25 -5.40 9.12 -7.02
C LYS A 25 -6.72 9.62 -7.57
N MET A 26 -7.58 10.09 -6.68
CA MET A 26 -8.78 10.80 -7.08
C MET A 26 -8.37 12.17 -7.62
N LYS A 27 -8.82 12.50 -8.83
CA LYS A 27 -8.65 13.81 -9.45
C LYS A 27 -10.02 14.42 -9.68
N THR A 28 -10.11 15.73 -9.49
CA THR A 28 -11.29 16.50 -9.88
C THR A 28 -10.95 17.25 -11.15
N ASP A 29 -11.78 17.12 -12.18
CA ASP A 29 -11.63 17.89 -13.42
C ASP A 29 -12.18 19.32 -13.27
N CYS A 30 -12.10 20.11 -14.35
CA CYS A 30 -12.62 21.48 -14.37
C CYS A 30 -14.13 21.56 -14.14
N ASP A 31 -14.86 20.47 -14.40
CA ASP A 31 -16.31 20.38 -14.26
C ASP A 31 -16.71 19.95 -12.83
N GLY A 32 -15.72 19.74 -11.95
CA GLY A 32 -15.96 19.31 -10.57
C GLY A 32 -16.22 17.81 -10.43
N VAL A 33 -16.06 17.02 -11.50
CA VAL A 33 -16.31 15.58 -11.48
C VAL A 33 -15.07 14.84 -10.96
N ALA A 34 -15.27 14.04 -9.92
CA ALA A 34 -14.21 13.22 -9.35
C ALA A 34 -14.04 11.91 -10.14
N SER A 35 -12.81 11.61 -10.56
CA SER A 35 -12.45 10.38 -11.26
C SER A 35 -11.14 9.79 -10.73
N TRP A 36 -11.00 8.47 -10.84
CA TRP A 36 -9.76 7.78 -10.48
C TRP A 36 -8.76 7.86 -11.62
N GLY A 37 -7.57 8.40 -11.35
CA GLY A 37 -6.45 8.40 -12.28
C GLY A 37 -5.31 7.54 -11.77
N LEU A 38 -4.79 6.65 -12.62
CA LEU A 38 -3.57 5.90 -12.32
C LEU A 38 -2.41 6.89 -12.16
N GLY A 39 -1.77 6.86 -10.99
CA GLY A 39 -0.66 7.74 -10.65
C GLY A 39 0.69 7.06 -10.89
N ARG A 40 0.88 5.88 -10.28
CA ARG A 40 2.16 5.15 -10.33
C ARG A 40 1.91 3.64 -10.32
N THR A 41 2.68 2.90 -11.09
CA THR A 41 2.79 1.44 -10.98
C THR A 41 4.19 1.08 -10.51
N THR A 42 4.31 0.08 -9.65
CA THR A 42 5.61 -0.38 -9.15
C THR A 42 5.64 -1.89 -9.10
N GLU A 43 6.62 -2.47 -9.81
CA GLU A 43 6.92 -3.89 -9.81
C GLU A 43 7.67 -4.22 -8.52
N LEU A 44 6.96 -4.85 -7.59
CA LEU A 44 7.41 -5.05 -6.21
C LEU A 44 8.45 -6.16 -6.13
N ASP A 45 8.35 -7.19 -6.97
CA ASP A 45 9.37 -8.22 -7.16
C ASP A 45 10.71 -7.61 -7.59
N LYS A 46 10.71 -6.67 -8.54
CA LYS A 46 11.93 -5.96 -8.96
C LYS A 46 12.46 -5.04 -7.87
N LEU A 47 11.58 -4.28 -7.21
CA LEU A 47 11.96 -3.40 -6.10
C LEU A 47 12.65 -4.17 -4.97
N LEU A 48 12.13 -5.36 -4.66
CA LEU A 48 12.60 -6.21 -3.59
C LEU A 48 13.71 -7.18 -4.03
N SER A 49 14.07 -7.19 -5.33
CA SER A 49 15.02 -8.14 -5.92
C SER A 49 14.63 -9.61 -5.70
N LEU A 50 13.33 -9.92 -5.78
CA LEU A 50 12.77 -11.26 -5.63
C LEU A 50 12.66 -11.95 -7.00
N LYS A 51 12.69 -13.29 -6.99
CA LYS A 51 12.49 -14.07 -8.21
C LYS A 51 11.00 -14.13 -8.55
N SER A 52 10.60 -13.33 -9.55
CA SER A 52 9.22 -13.15 -10.03
C SER A 52 8.41 -14.46 -10.22
N GLN A 53 9.05 -15.55 -10.64
CA GLN A 53 8.36 -16.78 -11.08
C GLN A 53 7.71 -17.63 -9.96
N GLU A 54 8.07 -17.44 -8.69
CA GLU A 54 7.62 -18.32 -7.59
C GLU A 54 7.16 -17.55 -6.34
N THR A 55 7.14 -16.22 -6.40
CA THR A 55 6.93 -15.41 -5.19
C THR A 55 5.43 -15.21 -4.95
N ASN A 56 4.84 -15.99 -4.04
CA ASN A 56 3.51 -15.70 -3.53
C ASN A 56 3.58 -14.41 -2.70
N MET A 57 3.03 -13.32 -3.26
CA MET A 57 3.12 -11.99 -2.68
C MET A 57 1.73 -11.51 -2.25
N LEU A 58 1.62 -10.99 -1.04
CA LEU A 58 0.37 -10.48 -0.49
C LEU A 58 0.61 -9.20 0.29
N ILE A 59 -0.33 -8.27 0.19
CA ILE A 59 -0.35 -7.05 1.01
C ILE A 59 -1.37 -7.26 2.15
N PRO A 60 -0.93 -7.66 3.35
CA PRO A 60 -1.85 -7.93 4.46
C PRO A 60 -2.47 -6.68 5.07
N GLY A 61 -1.92 -5.49 4.82
CA GLY A 61 -2.44 -4.23 5.37
C GLY A 61 -1.62 -2.99 5.01
N LEU A 62 -2.20 -1.82 5.31
CA LEU A 62 -1.64 -0.49 5.13
C LEU A 62 -1.70 0.26 6.46
N GLU A 63 -0.60 0.87 6.87
CA GLU A 63 -0.57 1.89 7.90
C GLU A 63 -0.95 3.24 7.26
N GLU A 64 -2.15 3.74 7.59
CA GLU A 64 -2.79 4.86 6.89
C GLU A 64 -2.09 6.21 7.12
N GLU A 65 -1.43 6.42 8.26
CA GLU A 65 -0.88 7.73 8.63
C GLU A 65 0.41 8.04 7.84
N ASN A 66 1.27 7.04 7.63
CA ASN A 66 2.56 7.22 6.96
C ASN A 66 2.62 6.55 5.58
N ASN A 67 1.47 6.11 5.02
CA ASN A 67 1.42 5.45 3.71
C ASN A 67 2.42 4.27 3.60
N VAL A 68 2.50 3.44 4.64
CA VAL A 68 3.38 2.27 4.67
C VAL A 68 2.56 1.01 4.48
N VAL A 69 2.90 0.20 3.48
CA VAL A 69 2.29 -1.13 3.31
C VAL A 69 3.18 -2.22 3.87
N PHE A 70 2.55 -3.24 4.40
CA PHE A 70 3.20 -4.50 4.66
C PHE A 70 3.13 -5.36 3.40
N VAL A 71 4.21 -6.05 3.09
CA VAL A 71 4.33 -6.97 1.97
C VAL A 71 4.83 -8.28 2.54
N TRP A 72 4.01 -9.32 2.42
CA TRP A 72 4.42 -10.68 2.69
C TRP A 72 4.90 -11.30 1.38
N ALA A 73 6.14 -11.75 1.35
CA ALA A 73 6.75 -12.43 0.22
C ALA A 73 7.75 -13.46 0.72
N ASP A 74 7.69 -14.69 0.21
CA ASP A 74 8.64 -15.77 0.54
C ASP A 74 8.89 -15.94 2.05
N HIS A 75 7.80 -16.03 2.83
CA HIS A 75 7.81 -16.15 4.30
C HIS A 75 8.45 -14.98 5.07
N ILE A 76 8.72 -13.86 4.40
CA ILE A 76 9.29 -12.65 4.96
C ILE A 76 8.25 -11.53 4.88
N VAL A 77 8.14 -10.72 5.94
CA VAL A 77 7.38 -9.46 5.89
C VAL A 77 8.34 -8.29 5.68
N LEU A 78 8.01 -7.44 4.72
CA LEU A 78 8.70 -6.19 4.42
C LEU A 78 7.72 -5.03 4.61
N THR A 79 8.22 -3.89 5.05
CA THR A 79 7.48 -2.63 4.98
C THR A 79 7.93 -1.85 3.76
N VAL A 80 7.00 -1.31 2.98
CA VAL A 80 7.30 -0.44 1.83
C VAL A 80 6.62 0.90 2.06
N HIS A 81 7.42 1.97 2.07
CA HIS A 81 6.91 3.34 2.13
C HIS A 81 6.53 3.79 0.72
N LEU A 82 5.24 4.04 0.48
CA LEU A 82 4.69 4.19 -0.88
C LEU A 82 5.18 5.45 -1.60
N GLU A 83 5.45 6.54 -0.88
CA GLU A 83 5.90 7.78 -1.51
C GLU A 83 7.35 7.66 -1.98
N SER A 84 8.23 7.18 -1.09
CA SER A 84 9.68 7.10 -1.34
C SER A 84 10.12 5.79 -1.98
N MET A 85 9.24 4.79 -2.09
CA MET A 85 9.54 3.44 -2.54
C MET A 85 10.74 2.80 -1.83
N LYS A 86 10.94 3.17 -0.56
CA LYS A 86 11.96 2.56 0.30
C LYS A 86 11.33 1.39 1.03
N PHE A 87 12.07 0.30 1.13
CA PHE A 87 11.62 -0.88 1.85
C PHE A 87 12.56 -1.24 3.00
N LYS A 88 12.01 -1.96 3.97
CA LYS A 88 12.77 -2.51 5.10
C LYS A 88 12.24 -3.91 5.42
N LYS A 89 13.14 -4.86 5.61
CA LYS A 89 12.80 -6.20 6.10
C LYS A 89 12.48 -6.14 7.58
N LEU A 90 11.36 -6.75 7.98
CA LEU A 90 11.06 -6.97 9.38
C LEU A 90 11.73 -8.27 9.84
N SER A 91 12.51 -8.20 10.92
CA SER A 91 13.05 -9.39 11.58
C SER A 91 11.96 -10.03 12.43
N GLY A 92 11.65 -11.31 12.21
CA GLY A 92 10.66 -12.08 12.98
C GLY A 92 9.83 -13.04 12.13
N THR A 93 9.26 -14.07 12.74
CA THR A 93 8.26 -14.95 12.11
C THR A 93 6.88 -14.32 12.33
N TYR A 94 6.30 -13.75 11.28
CA TYR A 94 4.98 -13.13 11.36
C TYR A 94 3.95 -14.11 10.80
N PRO A 95 2.99 -14.60 11.60
CA PRO A 95 1.86 -15.33 11.05
C PRO A 95 1.10 -14.41 10.07
N LEU A 96 0.53 -15.00 9.01
CA LEU A 96 -0.40 -14.35 8.10
C LEU A 96 -1.69 -13.98 8.86
N SER A 97 -1.63 -12.99 9.74
CA SER A 97 -2.81 -12.33 10.26
C SER A 97 -3.19 -11.21 9.32
N HIS A 98 -4.46 -11.14 8.94
CA HIS A 98 -5.02 -9.98 8.25
C HIS A 98 -4.85 -8.78 9.19
N TYR A 99 -3.80 -7.99 8.96
CA TYR A 99 -3.56 -6.78 9.72
C TYR A 99 -4.54 -5.74 9.18
N HIS A 100 -5.66 -5.57 9.87
CA HIS A 100 -6.51 -4.41 9.72
C HIS A 100 -6.07 -3.38 10.78
N PRO A 101 -5.12 -2.47 10.49
CA PRO A 101 -4.84 -1.37 11.39
C PRO A 101 -6.00 -0.38 11.30
N PHE A 102 -7.12 -0.70 11.93
CA PHE A 102 -8.21 0.23 12.16
C PHE A 102 -7.95 0.86 13.53
N ARG A 103 -7.40 2.07 13.55
CA ARG A 103 -7.49 2.93 14.74
C ARG A 103 -8.67 3.86 14.56
N SER A 104 -9.88 3.37 14.83
CA SER A 104 -10.98 4.27 15.17
C SER A 104 -10.72 4.83 16.56
N VAL A 105 -10.17 6.04 16.66
CA VAL A 105 -10.38 6.86 17.85
C VAL A 105 -11.18 8.08 17.40
N TYR A 106 -12.51 7.93 17.40
CA TYR A 106 -13.38 9.08 17.50
C TYR A 106 -13.18 9.66 18.90
N ALA A 107 -12.31 10.66 19.01
CA ALA A 107 -12.43 11.60 20.13
C ALA A 107 -13.59 12.53 19.77
N ALA A 108 -14.80 12.17 20.21
CA ALA A 108 -15.86 13.16 20.31
C ALA A 108 -15.38 14.24 21.28
N ALA A 109 -15.21 15.47 20.77
CA ALA A 109 -15.03 16.63 21.62
C ALA A 109 -16.29 16.79 22.48
N ILE A 110 -16.10 16.79 23.80
CA ILE A 110 -17.10 17.25 24.78
C ILE A 110 -16.96 18.77 24.88
#